data_AF-A0A962D314-F1
#
_entry.id   AF-A0A962D314-F1
#
_cell.length_a   1.000
_cell.length_b   1.000
_cell.length_c   1.000
_cell.angle_alpha   90.00
_cell.angle_beta   90.00
_cell.angle_gamma   90.00
#
_symmetry.space_group_name_H-M   'P 1'
#
loop_
_entity.id
_entity.type
_entity.pdbx_description
1 polymer ?
#
loop_
_entity_poly.entity_id
_entity_poly.type
_entity_poly.pdbx_seq_one_letter_code
_entity_poly.pdbx_strand_id
1 'polypeptide(L)' 'HRLPYHPLWDEGYVSIGDVHTTARLGEGMTAEQTRFFGLKRECGLHEG' A
#
# COMPACT_ATOMS: atom_id res chain seq x y z
N HIS A 1 -2.18 21.18 -11.45
CA HIS A 1 -1.96 19.83 -10.90
C HIS A 1 -1.05 19.85 -9.67
N ARG A 2 -1.52 20.42 -8.55
CA ARG A 2 -0.79 20.40 -7.26
C ARG A 2 -1.75 19.95 -6.15
N LEU A 3 -2.22 18.72 -6.25
CA LEU A 3 -2.97 18.13 -5.15
C LEU A 3 -1.97 17.60 -4.13
N PRO A 4 -2.21 17.83 -2.84
CA PRO A 4 -1.37 17.26 -1.79
C PRO A 4 -1.52 15.74 -1.80
N TYR A 5 -0.42 15.06 -1.53
CA TYR A 5 -0.46 13.65 -1.18
C TYR A 5 -1.03 13.47 0.23
N HIS A 6 -1.46 12.26 0.53
CA HIS A 6 -1.89 11.92 1.88
C HIS A 6 -0.68 12.01 2.84
N PRO A 7 -0.82 12.58 4.06
CA PRO A 7 0.31 12.74 5.00
C PRO A 7 1.06 11.44 5.31
N LEU A 8 0.35 10.31 5.35
CA LEU A 8 0.96 8.98 5.55
C LEU A 8 1.97 8.59 4.47
N TRP A 9 1.94 9.22 3.30
CA TRP A 9 2.96 9.02 2.26
C TRP A 9 4.35 9.39 2.79
N ASP A 10 4.47 10.54 3.45
CA ASP A 10 5.73 11.03 4.03
C ASP A 10 6.20 10.16 5.21
N GLU A 11 5.29 9.38 5.78
CA GLU A 11 5.55 8.39 6.82
C GLU A 11 5.94 6.99 6.28
N GLY A 12 6.09 6.84 4.96
CA GLY A 12 6.50 5.60 4.30
C GLY A 12 5.35 4.67 3.90
N TYR A 13 4.08 5.11 3.99
CA TYR A 13 2.94 4.35 3.49
C TYR A 13 2.71 4.61 2.00
N VAL A 14 3.45 3.90 1.15
CA VAL A 14 3.41 4.05 -0.31
C VAL A 14 2.16 3.44 -0.96
N SER A 15 1.39 2.63 -0.22
CA SER A 15 0.10 2.05 -0.63
C SER A 15 -0.81 1.99 0.60
N ILE A 16 -1.94 2.69 0.54
CA ILE A 16 -2.83 2.90 1.70
C ILE A 16 -4.15 2.13 1.50
N GLY A 17 -4.53 1.32 2.49
CA GLY A 17 -5.82 0.64 2.58
C GLY A 17 -6.30 0.57 4.04
N ASP A 18 -6.95 -0.53 4.43
CA ASP A 18 -7.40 -0.70 5.82
C ASP A 18 -6.21 -0.77 6.79
N VAL A 19 -6.38 -0.17 7.98
CA VAL A 19 -5.37 -0.10 9.04
C VAL A 19 -4.80 -1.49 9.38
N HIS A 20 -5.65 -2.51 9.46
CA HIS A 20 -5.26 -3.87 9.84
C HIS A 20 -4.44 -4.62 8.76
N THR A 21 -4.37 -4.09 7.54
CA THR A 21 -3.76 -4.79 6.39
C THR A 21 -2.81 -3.90 5.59
N THR A 22 -2.36 -2.80 6.20
CA THR A 22 -1.47 -1.83 5.57
C THR A 22 -0.24 -1.60 6.46
N ALA A 23 0.95 -1.66 5.88
CA ALA A 23 2.22 -1.42 6.56
C ALA A 23 3.04 -0.32 5.85
N ARG A 24 4.06 0.21 6.54
CA ARG A 24 5.07 1.09 5.92
C ARG A 24 5.99 0.26 5.04
N LEU A 25 6.56 0.89 4.01
CA LEU A 25 7.59 0.28 3.19
C LEU A 25 8.89 0.14 3.99
N GLY A 26 9.37 -1.08 4.18
CA GLY A 26 10.66 -1.39 4.80
C GLY A 26 11.77 -1.66 3.77
N GLU A 27 13.01 -1.73 4.26
CA GLU A 27 14.16 -2.08 3.43
C GLU A 27 14.00 -3.49 2.83
N GLY A 28 14.26 -3.62 1.53
CA GLY A 28 14.11 -4.89 0.80
C GLY A 28 12.67 -5.31 0.49
N MET A 29 11.67 -4.50 0.86
CA MET A 29 10.27 -4.73 0.51
C MET A 29 9.90 -4.09 -0.83
N THR A 30 8.91 -4.68 -1.51
CA THR A 30 8.19 -4.06 -2.63
C THR A 30 6.92 -3.35 -2.12
N ALA A 31 6.36 -2.43 -2.91
CA ALA A 31 5.14 -1.71 -2.55
C ALA A 31 3.93 -2.65 -2.38
N GLU A 32 3.88 -3.76 -3.11
CA GLU A 32 2.82 -4.77 -2.98
C GLU A 32 2.88 -5.50 -1.65
N GLN A 33 4.08 -5.71 -1.10
CA GLN A 33 4.28 -6.39 0.18
C GLN A 33 3.81 -5.56 1.37
N THR A 34 3.56 -4.26 1.20
CA THR A 34 2.99 -3.41 2.26
C THR A 34 1.49 -3.65 2.47
N ARG A 35 0.85 -4.48 1.63
CA ARG A 35 -0.57 -4.79 1.68
C ARG A 35 -0.79 -6.26 2.02
N PHE A 36 -1.78 -6.52 2.86
CA PHE A 36 -2.27 -7.88 3.18
C PHE A 36 -1.16 -8.87 3.57
N PHE A 37 -0.14 -8.39 4.29
CA PHE A 37 1.00 -9.21 4.74
C PHE A 37 1.77 -9.90 3.60
N GLY A 38 1.79 -9.30 2.41
CA GLY A 38 2.43 -9.90 1.22
C GLY A 38 1.64 -11.04 0.59
N LEU A 39 0.43 -11.35 1.10
CA LEU A 39 -0.50 -12.23 0.41
C LEU A 39 -1.01 -11.48 -0.83
N LYS A 40 -0.77 -12.05 -2.02
CA LYS A 40 -1.42 -11.59 -3.24
C LYS A 40 -2.92 -11.57 -3.00
N ARG A 41 -3.53 -10.40 -3.11
CA ARG A 41 -4.95 -10.31 -3.37
C ARG A 41 -5.12 -10.08 -4.85
N GLU A 42 -5.82 -10.99 -5.52
CA GLU A 42 -6.79 -10.56 -6.53
C GLU A 42 -7.62 -9.48 -5.85
N CYS A 43 -7.40 -8.22 -6.21
CA CYS A 43 -8.51 -7.30 -6.05
C CYS A 43 -9.57 -7.84 -7.01
N GLY A 44 -10.80 -8.06 -6.55
CA GLY A 44 -11.91 -8.52 -7.41
C GLY A 44 -12.29 -7.55 -8.54
N LEU A 45 -11.42 -6.59 -8.87
CA LEU A 45 -11.48 -5.68 -10.01
C LEU A 45 -10.48 -6.07 -11.11
N HIS A 46 -9.59 -7.05 -10.89
CA HIS A 46 -8.56 -7.50 -11.83
C HIS A 46 -8.72 -8.98 -12.24
N GLU A 47 -9.91 -9.55 -12.10
CA GLU A 47 -10.29 -10.77 -12.82
C GLU A 47 -11.05 -10.33 -14.08
N GLY A 48 -10.30 -10.17 -15.18
CA GLY A 48 -10.81 -9.91 -16.52
C GLY A 48 -9.91 -10.56 -17.55
#